data_AF-A0A924G4S5-F1
#
_entry.id   AF-A0A924G4S5-F1
#
_cell.length_a   1.000
_cell.length_b   1.000
_cell.length_c   1.000
_cell.angle_alpha   90.00
_cell.angle_beta   90.00
_cell.angle_gamma   90.00
#
_symmetry.space_group_name_H-M   'P 1'
#
loop_
_entity.id
_entity.type
_entity.pdbx_description
1 polymer ?
#
loop_
_entity_poly.entity_id
_entity_poly.type
_entity_poly.pdbx_seq_one_letter_code
_entity_poly.pdbx_strand_id
1 'polypeptide(L)' 'LVIESAVAGCGCTTPEFPKAPIAKGKMGTIKVTYNAANPGAFTKDVTVKFLNTPQPTVLTIDGEVEPKKEAAKP' A
#
# COMPACT_ATOMS: atom_id res chain seq x y z
N LEU A 1 0.46 5.74 -18.60
CA LEU A 1 1.25 5.66 -17.36
C LEU A 1 1.48 4.19 -17.05
N VAL A 2 2.70 3.75 -16.82
CA VAL A 2 3.01 2.34 -16.50
C VAL A 2 3.73 2.32 -15.16
N ILE A 3 3.34 1.43 -14.26
CA ILE A 3 4.03 1.25 -12.98
C ILE A 3 5.23 0.33 -13.24
N GLU A 4 6.43 0.81 -12.95
CA GLU A 4 7.68 0.04 -13.08
C GLU A 4 7.86 -0.88 -11.88
N SER A 5 7.66 -0.36 -10.67
CA SER A 5 7.78 -1.12 -9.43
C SER A 5 7.01 -0.44 -8.29
N ALA A 6 6.55 -1.23 -7.34
CA ALA A 6 6.04 -0.77 -6.05
C ALA A 6 6.80 -1.49 -4.95
N VAL A 7 7.46 -0.73 -4.08
CA VAL A 7 8.32 -1.25 -3.01
C VAL A 7 7.76 -0.73 -1.69
N ALA A 8 7.42 -1.63 -0.77
CA ALA A 8 7.06 -1.25 0.58
C ALA A 8 8.30 -1.20 1.47
N GLY A 9 8.31 -0.27 2.44
CA GLY A 9 9.42 -0.13 3.39
C GLY A 9 9.59 -1.32 4.35
N CYS A 10 8.59 -2.22 4.46
CA CYS A 10 8.62 -3.35 5.38
C CYS A 10 7.91 -4.58 4.78
N GLY A 11 8.47 -5.78 5.00
CA GLY A 11 7.94 -7.05 4.46
C GLY A 11 6.56 -7.48 4.99
N CYS A 12 5.98 -6.75 5.95
CA CYS A 12 4.58 -6.92 6.36
C CYS A 12 3.59 -6.24 5.40
N THR A 13 4.06 -5.48 4.41
CA THR A 13 3.23 -4.78 3.43
C THR A 13 3.57 -5.27 2.03
N THR A 14 2.56 -5.77 1.32
CA THR A 14 2.70 -6.31 -0.02
C THR A 14 1.88 -5.46 -0.98
N PRO A 15 2.52 -4.63 -1.82
CA PRO A 15 1.85 -3.89 -2.87
C PRO A 15 1.70 -4.76 -4.13
N GLU A 16 0.48 -4.84 -4.66
CA GLU A 16 0.15 -5.39 -5.97
C GLU A 16 -0.27 -4.24 -6.88
N PHE A 17 0.29 -4.22 -8.09
CA PHE A 17 0.02 -3.18 -9.08
C PHE A 17 -0.26 -3.80 -10.46
N PRO A 18 -1.08 -3.13 -11.28
CA PRO A 18 -1.34 -3.58 -12.63
C PRO A 18 -0.07 -3.43 -13.47
N LYS A 19 0.35 -4.53 -14.12
CA LYS A 19 1.44 -4.51 -15.12
C LYS A 19 1.00 -3.87 -16.44
N ALA A 20 -0.32 -3.75 -16.65
CA ALA A 20 -0.88 -3.15 -17.83
C ALA A 20 -0.75 -1.61 -17.81
N PRO A 21 -0.54 -0.96 -18.96
CA PRO A 21 -0.52 0.49 -19.07
C PRO A 21 -1.88 1.11 -18.68
N ILE A 22 -1.84 2.13 -17.84
CA ILE A 22 -2.99 2.98 -17.53
C ILE A 22 -3.11 4.03 -18.63
N ALA A 23 -4.20 4.00 -19.38
CA ALA A 23 -4.49 4.98 -20.43
C ALA A 23 -4.69 6.39 -19.83
N LYS A 24 -4.44 7.44 -20.63
CA LYS A 24 -4.70 8.83 -20.21
C LYS A 24 -6.17 9.00 -19.84
N GLY A 25 -6.44 9.60 -18.69
CA GLY A 25 -7.80 9.80 -18.17
C GLY A 25 -8.43 8.57 -17.50
N LYS A 26 -7.75 7.42 -17.46
CA LYS A 26 -8.20 6.26 -16.66
C LYS A 26 -7.51 6.23 -15.30
N MET A 27 -8.22 5.69 -14.32
CA MET A 27 -7.68 5.40 -12.99
C MET A 27 -7.03 4.02 -12.99
N GLY A 28 -5.89 3.90 -12.32
CA GLY A 28 -5.28 2.61 -11.96
C GLY A 28 -5.49 2.34 -10.48
N THR A 29 -5.57 1.07 -10.11
CA THR A 29 -5.73 0.64 -8.71
C THR A 29 -4.49 -0.10 -8.26
N ILE A 30 -3.87 0.33 -7.17
CA ILE A 30 -2.78 -0.38 -6.51
C ILE A 30 -3.38 -1.02 -5.26
N LYS A 31 -3.30 -2.35 -5.16
CA LYS A 31 -3.82 -3.10 -4.03
C LYS A 31 -2.70 -3.29 -3.02
N VAL A 32 -2.79 -2.67 -1.85
CA VAL A 32 -1.80 -2.83 -0.79
C VAL A 32 -2.38 -3.74 0.28
N THR A 33 -1.66 -4.82 0.60
CA THR A 33 -2.02 -5.75 1.66
C THR A 33 -1.08 -5.54 2.83
N TYR A 34 -1.60 -5.22 4.01
CA TYR A 34 -0.83 -5.09 5.24
C TYR A 34 -1.17 -6.23 6.21
N ASN A 35 -0.15 -6.87 6.76
CA ASN A 35 -0.29 -7.89 7.79
C ASN A 35 -0.33 -7.22 9.18
N ALA A 36 -1.55 -7.05 9.68
CA ALA A 36 -1.87 -6.49 11.00
C ALA A 36 -1.74 -7.53 12.13
N ALA A 37 -0.65 -8.29 12.16
CA ALA A 37 -0.42 -9.33 13.17
C ALA A 37 -0.30 -8.76 14.60
N ASN A 38 0.21 -7.54 14.73
CA ASN A 38 0.39 -6.88 16.02
C ASN A 38 -0.57 -5.69 16.15
N PRO A 39 -1.30 -5.58 17.27
CA PRO A 39 -2.11 -4.41 17.57
C PRO A 39 -1.26 -3.17 17.84
N GLY A 40 -1.81 -1.99 17.53
CA GLY A 40 -1.18 -0.69 17.71
C GLY A 40 -1.07 0.14 16.44
N ALA A 41 -0.57 1.37 16.59
CA ALA A 41 -0.36 2.30 15.48
C ALA A 41 0.71 1.77 14.52
N PHE A 42 0.44 1.86 13.23
CA PHE A 42 1.39 1.54 12.17
C PHE A 42 1.49 2.69 11.19
N THR A 43 2.70 2.91 10.69
CA THR A 43 2.96 3.82 9.59
C THR A 43 3.84 3.07 8.59
N LYS A 44 3.38 2.98 7.34
CA LYS A 44 4.04 2.25 6.27
C LYS A 44 4.11 3.10 5.02
N ASP A 45 5.30 3.19 4.46
CA ASP A 45 5.57 3.82 3.18
C ASP A 45 5.59 2.77 2.06
N VAL A 46 4.95 3.13 0.94
CA VAL A 46 4.98 2.38 -0.31
C VAL A 46 5.48 3.31 -1.40
N THR A 47 6.69 3.05 -1.88
CA THR A 47 7.30 3.80 -2.96
C THR A 47 6.91 3.18 -4.30
N VAL A 48 6.16 3.93 -5.11
CA VAL A 48 5.71 3.54 -6.44
C VAL A 48 6.54 4.28 -7.48
N LYS A 49 7.24 3.53 -8.33
CA LYS A 49 8.02 4.06 -9.44
C LYS A 49 7.26 3.83 -10.74
N PHE A 50 7.18 4.85 -11.57
CA PHE A 50 6.53 4.76 -12.88
C PHE A 50 7.57 4.72 -13.99
N LEU A 51 7.30 3.93 -15.02
CA LEU A 51 8.12 3.86 -16.22
C LEU A 51 8.11 5.23 -16.92
N ASN A 52 9.28 5.75 -17.28
CA ASN A 52 9.48 7.10 -17.84
C ASN A 52 9.17 8.26 -16.87
N THR A 53 9.15 8.02 -15.55
CA THR A 53 9.05 9.10 -14.56
C THR A 53 10.27 9.04 -13.63
N PRO A 54 11.08 10.11 -13.55
CA PRO A 54 12.29 10.10 -12.73
C PRO A 54 11.98 10.18 -11.23
N GLN A 55 10.85 10.77 -10.86
CA GLN A 55 10.44 10.93 -9.46
C GLN A 55 9.49 9.79 -9.06
N PRO A 56 9.87 8.94 -8.09
CA PRO A 56 8.95 7.98 -7.51
C PRO A 56 7.90 8.71 -6.66
N THR A 57 6.71 8.12 -6.57
CA THR A 57 5.63 8.58 -5.70
C THR A 57 5.63 7.75 -4.42
N VAL A 58 5.78 8.40 -3.27
CA VAL A 58 5.70 7.72 -1.97
C VAL A 58 4.28 7.85 -1.45
N LEU A 59 3.64 6.72 -1.21
CA LEU A 59 2.35 6.64 -0.51
C LEU A 59 2.60 6.27 0.94
N THR A 60 2.20 7.15 1.85
CA THR A 60 2.21 6.86 3.29
C THR A 60 0.85 6.31 3.69
N ILE A 61 0.88 5.20 4.43
CA ILE A 61 -0.26 4.47 4.94
C ILE A 61 -0.10 4.48 6.46
N ASP A 62 -0.86 5.32 7.11
CA ASP A 62 -0.99 5.34 8.56
C ASP A 62 -2.33 4.70 8.98
N GLY A 63 -2.32 4.11 10.16
CA GLY A 63 -3.50 3.53 10.75
C GLY A 63 -3.19 2.94 12.11
N GLU A 64 -4.21 2.39 12.75
CA GLU A 64 -4.08 1.71 14.02
C GLU A 64 -4.76 0.35 13.92
N VAL A 65 -4.01 -0.69 14.23
CA VAL A 65 -4.57 -2.03 14.36
C VAL A 65 -5.25 -2.08 15.72
N GLU A 66 -6.58 -1.95 15.72
CA GLU A 66 -7.34 -2.19 16.93
C GLU A 66 -7.07 -3.63 17.40
N PRO A 67 -6.60 -3.83 18.64
CA PRO A 67 -6.62 -5.17 19.20
C PRO A 67 -8.06 -5.65 19.10
N LYS A 68 -8.27 -6.87 18.63
CA LYS A 68 -9.60 -7.48 18.65
C LYS A 68 -10.06 -7.43 20.10
N LYS A 69 -10.86 -6.42 20.43
CA LYS A 69 -11.61 -6.38 21.67
C LYS A 69 -12.50 -7.59 21.51
N GLU A 70 -12.12 -8.66 22.18
CA GLU A 70 -13.03 -9.76 22.45
C GLU A 70 -14.30 -9.06 22.90
N ALA A 71 -15.34 -9.18 22.07
CA ALA A 71 -16.59 -8.50 22.30
C ALA A 71 -16.97 -8.85 23.72
N ALA A 72 -16.86 -7.88 24.62
CA ALA A 72 -17.36 -7.98 25.98
C ALA A 72 -18.86 -8.16 25.80
N LYS A 73 -19.25 -9.41 25.67
CA LYS A 73 -20.63 -9.83 25.56
C LYS A 73 -21.21 -9.65 26.96
N PRO A 74 -22.23 -8.80 27.15
CA PRO A 74 -22.92 -8.69 28.43
C PRO A 74 -23.58 -10.00 28.83
#